data_AF-A0A1W2BPA8-F1
#
_entry.id   AF-A0A1W2BPA8-F1
#
_cell.length_a   1.000
_cell.length_b   1.000
_cell.length_c   1.000
_cell.angle_alpha   90.00
_cell.angle_beta   90.00
_cell.angle_gamma   90.00
#
_symmetry.space_group_name_H-M   'P 1'
#
loop_
_entity.id
_entity.type
_entity.pdbx_description
1 polymer ?
#
loop_
_entity_poly.entity_id
_entity_poly.type
_entity_poly.pdbx_seq_one_letter_code
_entity_poly.pdbx_strand_id
1 'polypeptide(L)'
;MTFDLGKALLRKEEYESARLTEFEFAEMVRALKALAAELATPVEPMLGILAERGLSAALGHLRELAERDVEADYLRCRANARARLIEERGDPSPVRLG
;
A
#
# COMPACT_ATOMS: atom_id res chain seq x y z
N MET A 1 22.13 8.31 34.05
CA MET A 1 21.64 7.69 32.80
C MET A 1 21.42 8.82 31.80
N THR A 2 22.36 9.02 30.88
CA THR A 2 22.25 10.06 29.84
C THR A 2 21.23 9.60 28.80
N PHE A 3 20.14 10.36 28.66
CA PHE A 3 19.16 10.16 27.59
C PHE A 3 19.82 10.55 26.27
N ASP A 4 20.19 9.56 25.46
CA ASP A 4 20.80 9.76 24.15
C ASP A 4 19.70 10.10 23.14
N LEU A 5 19.37 11.40 23.07
CA LEU A 5 18.35 11.94 22.18
C LEU A 5 18.61 11.58 20.71
N GLY A 6 19.87 11.48 20.30
CA GLY A 6 20.25 11.10 18.93
C GLY A 6 19.83 9.67 18.60
N LYS A 7 20.14 8.70 19.47
CA LYS A 7 19.69 7.31 19.29
C LYS A 7 18.17 7.15 19.39
N ALA A 8 17.52 7.94 20.23
CA ALA A 8 16.07 7.92 20.36
C ALA A 8 15.38 8.45 19.09
N LEU A 9 15.92 9.52 18.49
CA LEU A 9 15.41 10.08 17.22
C LEU A 9 15.64 9.13 16.04
N LEU A 10 16.81 8.49 15.95
CA LEU A 10 17.10 7.52 14.87
C LEU A 10 16.15 6.31 14.93
N ARG A 11 15.95 5.73 16.11
CA ARG A 11 15.00 4.61 16.29
C ARG A 11 13.56 5.01 15.99
N LYS A 12 13.19 6.26 16.29
CA LYS A 12 11.87 6.79 15.95
C LYS A 12 11.71 6.89 14.44
N GLU A 13 12.71 7.39 13.73
CA GLU A 13 12.72 7.52 12.28
C GLU A 13 12.66 6.15 11.57
N GLU A 14 13.43 5.16 12.03
CA GLU A 14 13.38 3.79 11.54
C GLU A 14 11.98 3.17 11.74
N TYR A 15 11.39 3.38 12.92
CA TYR A 15 10.05 2.90 13.23
C TYR A 15 8.96 3.57 12.37
N GLU A 16 9.04 4.88 12.18
CA GLU A 16 8.11 5.63 11.33
C GLU A 16 8.23 5.19 9.85
N SER A 17 9.45 4.93 9.38
CA SER A 17 9.70 4.44 8.02
C SER A 17 9.14 3.03 7.80
N ALA A 18 9.35 2.12 8.76
CA ALA A 18 8.78 0.77 8.73
C ALA A 18 7.24 0.82 8.74
N ARG A 19 6.65 1.62 9.64
CA ARG A 19 5.19 1.80 9.74
C ARG A 19 4.60 2.34 8.44
N LEU A 20 5.25 3.33 7.82
CA LEU A 20 4.80 3.90 6.56
C LEU A 20 4.86 2.87 5.42
N THR A 21 5.96 2.12 5.34
CA THR A 21 6.15 1.08 4.32
C THR A 21 5.11 -0.04 4.45
N GLU A 22 4.84 -0.48 5.68
CA GLU A 22 3.78 -1.46 5.97
C GLU A 22 2.40 -0.96 5.58
N PHE A 23 2.10 0.32 5.86
CA PHE A 23 0.83 0.93 5.50
C PHE A 23 0.67 0.99 3.97
N GLU A 24 1.69 1.46 3.26
CA GLU A 24 1.70 1.54 1.79
C GLU A 24 1.53 0.16 1.16
N PHE A 25 2.21 -0.85 1.68
CA PHE A 25 2.05 -2.23 1.20
C PHE A 25 0.63 -2.76 1.44
N ALA A 26 0.08 -2.54 2.63
CA ALA A 26 -1.30 -2.93 2.95
C ALA A 26 -2.32 -2.20 2.06
N GLU A 27 -2.09 -0.91 1.80
CA GLU A 27 -2.90 -0.09 0.89
C GLU A 27 -2.89 -0.66 -0.52
N MET A 28 -1.71 -0.94 -1.07
CA MET A 28 -1.54 -1.51 -2.41
C MET A 28 -2.21 -2.87 -2.54
N VAL A 29 -2.01 -3.79 -1.59
CA VAL A 29 -2.59 -5.14 -1.62
C VAL A 29 -4.12 -5.08 -1.53
N ARG A 30 -4.69 -4.22 -0.67
CA ARG A 30 -6.15 -4.07 -0.55
C ARG A 30 -6.76 -3.46 -1.80
N ALA A 31 -6.11 -2.46 -2.38
CA ALA A 31 -6.55 -1.85 -3.64
C ALA A 31 -6.58 -2.88 -4.77
N LEU A 32 -5.50 -3.67 -4.90
CA LEU A 32 -5.39 -4.70 -5.93
C LEU A 32 -6.43 -5.82 -5.75
N LYS A 33 -6.70 -6.23 -4.50
CA LYS A 33 -7.78 -7.19 -4.18
C LYS A 33 -9.16 -6.66 -4.55
N ALA A 34 -9.44 -5.41 -4.23
CA ALA A 34 -10.72 -4.79 -4.57
C ALA A 34 -10.91 -4.69 -6.08
N LEU A 35 -9.88 -4.27 -6.81
CA LEU A 35 -9.90 -4.18 -8.27
C LEU A 35 -10.11 -5.56 -8.93
N ALA A 36 -9.35 -6.57 -8.50
CA ALA A 36 -9.50 -7.93 -9.02
C ALA A 36 -10.92 -8.48 -8.79
N ALA A 37 -11.53 -8.17 -7.62
CA ALA A 37 -12.90 -8.54 -7.34
C ALA A 37 -13.92 -7.82 -8.24
N GLU A 38 -13.75 -6.52 -8.50
CA GLU A 38 -14.61 -5.77 -9.43
C GLU A 38 -14.52 -6.31 -10.86
N LEU A 39 -13.34 -6.77 -11.27
CA LEU A 39 -13.08 -7.34 -12.59
C LEU A 39 -13.34 -8.85 -12.67
N ALA A 40 -13.87 -9.48 -11.62
CA ALA A 40 -14.07 -10.92 -11.51
C ALA A 40 -12.84 -11.77 -11.91
N THR A 41 -11.64 -11.25 -11.61
CA THR A 41 -10.35 -11.83 -12.00
C THR A 41 -9.65 -12.45 -10.78
N PRO A 42 -8.94 -13.58 -10.90
CA PRO A 42 -8.20 -14.17 -9.80
C PRO A 42 -7.11 -13.22 -9.26
N VAL A 43 -7.02 -13.11 -7.94
CA VAL A 43 -6.10 -12.18 -7.25
C VAL A 43 -4.78 -12.83 -6.85
N GLU A 44 -4.74 -14.15 -6.75
CA GLU A 44 -3.57 -14.92 -6.38
C GLU A 44 -2.36 -14.65 -7.30
N PRO A 45 -2.48 -14.71 -8.64
CA PRO A 45 -1.35 -14.39 -9.52
C PRO A 45 -0.94 -12.92 -9.42
N MET A 46 -1.89 -12.03 -9.15
CA MET A 46 -1.67 -10.60 -8.95
C MET A 46 -0.75 -10.29 -7.77
N LEU A 47 -0.96 -10.97 -6.65
CA LEU A 47 -0.14 -10.78 -5.45
C LEU A 47 1.29 -11.29 -5.64
N GLY A 48 1.47 -12.40 -6.37
CA GLY A 48 2.80 -12.91 -6.73
C GLY A 48 3.56 -11.92 -7.61
N ILE A 49 2.92 -11.41 -8.66
CA ILE A 49 3.52 -10.41 -9.56
C ILE A 49 3.86 -9.12 -8.80
N LEU A 50 2.97 -8.66 -7.92
CA LEU A 50 3.21 -7.49 -7.08
C LEU A 50 4.48 -7.67 -6.21
N ALA A 51 4.63 -8.84 -5.58
CA ALA A 51 5.76 -9.12 -4.70
C ALA A 51 7.10 -9.25 -5.46
N GLU A 52 7.07 -9.82 -6.67
CA GLU A 52 8.29 -10.10 -7.45
C GLU A 52 8.71 -8.94 -8.36
N ARG A 53 7.73 -8.25 -8.96
CA ARG A 53 7.93 -7.31 -10.07
C ARG A 53 7.33 -5.92 -9.82
N GLY A 54 6.66 -5.75 -8.68
CA GLY A 54 6.05 -4.49 -8.29
C GLY A 54 4.69 -4.21 -8.93
N LEU A 55 4.11 -3.09 -8.53
CA LEU A 55 2.73 -2.71 -8.85
C LEU A 55 2.50 -2.53 -10.36
N SER A 56 3.43 -1.89 -11.07
CA SER A 56 3.28 -1.62 -12.51
C SER A 56 3.16 -2.91 -13.32
N ALA A 57 3.91 -3.96 -12.95
CA ALA A 57 3.81 -5.26 -13.59
C ALA A 57 2.47 -5.95 -13.28
N ALA A 58 1.98 -5.83 -12.04
CA ALA A 58 0.69 -6.38 -11.64
C ALA A 58 -0.46 -5.70 -12.41
N LEU A 59 -0.48 -4.37 -12.49
CA LEU A 59 -1.48 -3.64 -13.25
C LEU A 59 -1.39 -3.93 -14.76
N GLY A 60 -0.18 -4.11 -15.30
CA GLY A 60 0.02 -4.52 -16.69
C GLY A 60 -0.65 -5.87 -17.01
N HIS A 61 -0.49 -6.86 -16.13
CA HIS A 61 -1.12 -8.17 -16.28
C HIS A 61 -2.66 -8.09 -16.13
N LEU A 62 -3.18 -7.27 -15.21
CA LEU A 62 -4.63 -7.03 -15.10
C LEU A 62 -5.21 -6.38 -16.35
N ARG A 63 -4.51 -5.40 -16.91
CA ARG A 63 -4.90 -4.73 -18.16
C ARG A 63 -5.01 -5.73 -19.32
N GLU A 64 -4.07 -6.67 -19.40
CA GLU A 64 -4.10 -7.74 -20.41
C GLU A 64 -5.27 -8.70 -20.20
N LEU A 65 -5.55 -9.11 -18.96
CA LEU A 65 -6.67 -10.02 -18.64
C LEU A 65 -8.04 -9.37 -18.83
N ALA A 66 -8.18 -8.10 -18.48
CA ALA A 66 -9.45 -7.38 -18.58
C ALA A 66 -9.67 -6.73 -19.96
N GLU A 67 -8.68 -6.82 -20.86
CA GLU A 67 -8.66 -6.20 -22.20
C GLU A 67 -9.02 -4.70 -22.19
N ARG A 68 -8.71 -3.99 -21.10
CA ARG A 68 -9.06 -2.58 -20.90
C ARG A 68 -8.09 -1.91 -19.95
N ASP A 69 -8.06 -0.57 -19.98
CA ASP A 69 -7.33 0.20 -18.99
C ASP A 69 -7.97 0.05 -17.59
N VAL A 70 -7.12 -0.10 -16.58
CA VAL A 70 -7.49 -0.36 -15.18
C VAL A 70 -6.88 0.66 -14.22
N GLU A 71 -6.10 1.62 -14.73
CA GLU A 71 -5.38 2.57 -13.88
C GLU A 71 -6.32 3.48 -13.08
N ALA A 72 -7.34 4.04 -13.73
CA ALA A 72 -8.35 4.87 -13.05
C ALA A 72 -9.13 4.09 -11.98
N ASP A 73 -9.48 2.83 -12.25
CA ASP A 73 -10.15 1.97 -11.27
C ASP A 73 -9.25 1.61 -10.12
N TYR A 74 -7.98 1.30 -10.40
CA TYR A 74 -6.99 1.06 -9.36
C TYR A 74 -6.87 2.26 -8.41
N LEU A 75 -6.77 3.49 -8.95
CA LEU A 75 -6.68 4.70 -8.13
C LEU A 75 -7.94 4.91 -7.27
N ARG A 76 -9.14 4.62 -7.82
CA ARG A 76 -10.40 4.64 -7.06
C ARG A 76 -10.40 3.59 -5.93
N CYS A 77 -10.03 2.34 -6.23
CA CYS A 77 -9.91 1.28 -5.24
C CYS A 77 -8.89 1.62 -4.16
N ARG A 78 -7.77 2.25 -4.54
CA ARG A 78 -6.70 2.69 -3.63
C ARG A 78 -7.17 3.77 -2.68
N ALA A 79 -7.86 4.80 -3.16
CA ALA A 79 -8.45 5.84 -2.31
C ALA A 79 -9.40 5.24 -1.26
N ASN A 80 -10.26 4.32 -1.68
CA ASN A 80 -11.17 3.61 -0.77
C ASN A 80 -10.43 2.71 0.23
N ALA A 81 -9.41 1.98 -0.22
CA ALA A 81 -8.58 1.14 0.64
C ALA A 81 -7.84 1.96 1.70
N ARG A 82 -7.32 3.13 1.31
CA ARG A 82 -6.64 4.07 2.20
C ARG A 82 -7.59 4.61 3.27
N ALA A 83 -8.79 5.06 2.89
CA ALA A 83 -9.79 5.55 3.84
C ALA A 83 -10.11 4.49 4.90
N ARG A 84 -10.38 3.24 4.48
CA ARG A 84 -10.64 2.13 5.40
C ARG A 84 -9.44 1.78 6.28
N LEU A 85 -8.23 1.79 5.73
CA LEU A 85 -7.02 1.53 6.51
C LEU A 85 -6.77 2.60 7.57
N ILE A 86 -7.06 3.87 7.28
CA ILE A 86 -6.98 4.96 8.25
C ILE A 86 -8.01 4.75 9.37
N GLU A 87 -9.24 4.35 9.04
CA GLU A 87 -10.26 4.03 10.03
C GLU A 87 -9.85 2.86 10.94
N GLU A 88 -9.23 1.82 10.38
CA GLU A 88 -8.85 0.60 11.12
C GLU A 88 -7.55 0.74 11.92
N ARG A 89 -6.55 1.47 11.40
CA ARG A 89 -5.17 1.49 11.94
C ARG A 89 -4.69 2.88 12.37
N GLY A 90 -5.49 3.91 12.11
CA GLY A 90 -5.11 5.31 12.31
C GLY A 90 -4.28 5.88 11.16
N ASP A 91 -4.12 7.20 11.18
CA ASP A 91 -3.41 7.94 10.13
C ASP A 91 -1.91 7.56 10.10
N PRO A 92 -1.39 7.10 8.95
CA PRO A 92 0.04 6.83 8.78
C PRO A 92 0.89 8.10 8.69
N SER A 93 0.28 9.28 8.55
CA SER A 93 0.99 10.55 8.39
C SER A 93 1.93 10.79 9.59
N PRO A 94 3.23 11.02 9.35
CA PRO A 94 4.17 11.27 10.43
C PRO A 94 3.80 12.57 11.16
N VAL A 95 3.73 12.50 12.49
CA VAL A 95 3.53 13.68 13.33
C VAL A 95 4.81 14.51 13.28
N ARG A 96 4.81 15.55 12.45
CA ARG A 96 5.89 16.54 12.46
C ARG A 96 5.83 17.28 13.79
N LEU A 97 6.79 17.01 14.66
CA LEU A 97 7.05 17.86 15.82
C LEU A 97 7.66 19.15 15.24
N GLY A 98 6.86 20.21 15.17
CA GLY A 98 7.32 21.55 14.85
C GLY A 98 8.17 22.15 15.96
#